data_AF-A0A7Y3GA96-F1
#
_entry.id   AF-A0A7Y3GA96-F1
#
_cell.length_a   1.000
_cell.length_b   1.000
_cell.length_c   1.000
_cell.angle_alpha   90.00
_cell.angle_beta   90.00
_cell.angle_gamma   90.00
#
_symmetry.space_group_name_H-M   'P 1'
#
loop_
_entity.id
_entity.type
_entity.pdbx_description
1 polymer ?
#
loop_
_entity_poly.entity_id
_entity_poly.type
_entity_poly.pdbx_seq_one_letter_code
_entity_poly.pdbx_strand_id
1 'polypeptide(L)'
;MNPPVSTLPTAPQTRPAAPGEATRTAAARFGSGFLALLVAIVGLMTLGALVRAHEAGLACPDWPLCFGQLVPEMDLKVAFEWSHRALAGGISLVFVALSVAILRRPGLAPRMRAHLIAVAVILAVQIVLGGLTVLELLASWTVTSHLLVGNAFAVATLFTALRLRELARPGP
;
A
#
# COMPACT_ATOMS: atom_id res chain seq x y z
N MET A 1 38.05 59.88 -12.17
CA MET A 1 37.23 59.31 -11.08
C MET A 1 36.35 58.23 -11.68
N ASN A 2 36.63 56.95 -11.43
CA ASN A 2 35.77 55.83 -11.86
C ASN A 2 34.78 55.50 -10.73
N PRO A 3 33.51 55.17 -11.04
CA PRO A 3 32.52 54.80 -10.02
C PRO A 3 32.82 53.41 -9.46
N PRO A 4 32.36 53.08 -8.23
CA PRO A 4 32.54 51.77 -7.64
C PRO A 4 31.64 50.74 -8.34
N VAL A 5 32.24 49.62 -8.73
CA VAL A 5 31.52 48.45 -9.27
C VAL A 5 30.70 47.84 -8.13
N SER A 6 29.37 47.91 -8.24
CA SER A 6 28.44 47.26 -7.32
C SER A 6 28.48 45.74 -7.55
N THR A 7 29.08 45.00 -6.62
CA THR A 7 29.04 43.53 -6.62
C THR A 7 27.66 43.06 -6.18
N LEU A 8 26.81 42.71 -7.15
CA LEU A 8 25.57 41.98 -6.88
C LEU A 8 25.88 40.66 -6.15
N PRO A 9 25.16 40.30 -5.08
CA PRO A 9 25.32 39.02 -4.41
C PRO A 9 24.95 37.90 -5.38
N THR A 10 25.92 37.04 -5.68
CA THR A 10 25.73 35.81 -6.46
C THR A 10 24.58 35.00 -5.85
N ALA A 11 23.54 34.75 -6.64
CA ALA A 11 22.43 33.89 -6.26
C ALA A 11 22.95 32.54 -5.74
N PRO A 12 22.36 31.97 -4.66
CA PRO A 12 22.82 30.71 -4.11
C PRO A 12 22.66 29.60 -5.15
N GLN A 13 23.78 29.14 -5.70
CA GLN A 13 23.79 28.02 -6.63
C GLN A 13 23.46 26.74 -5.84
N THR A 14 22.26 26.20 -6.06
CA THR A 14 21.87 24.90 -5.52
C THR A 14 22.72 23.81 -6.18
N ARG A 15 23.76 23.34 -5.46
CA ARG A 15 24.56 22.20 -5.91
C ARG A 15 23.65 20.97 -6.07
N PRO A 16 23.74 20.21 -7.17
CA PRO A 16 22.99 18.97 -7.31
C PRO A 16 23.38 18.00 -6.19
N ALA A 17 22.37 17.35 -5.59
CA ALA A 17 22.55 16.42 -4.50
C ALA A 17 23.50 15.27 -4.90
N ALA A 18 24.34 14.84 -3.96
CA ALA A 18 25.26 13.73 -4.21
C ALA A 18 24.48 12.43 -4.53
N PRO A 19 25.00 11.51 -5.37
CA PRO A 19 24.30 10.28 -5.76
C PRO A 19 23.76 9.43 -4.59
N GLY A 20 24.50 9.38 -3.47
CA GLY A 20 24.08 8.69 -2.25
C GLY A 20 22.94 9.38 -1.51
N GLU A 21 22.85 10.71 -1.60
CA GLU A 21 21.78 11.50 -0.98
C GLU A 21 20.45 11.29 -1.72
N ALA A 22 20.46 11.33 -3.06
CA ALA A 22 19.28 11.05 -3.88
C ALA A 22 18.69 9.64 -3.60
N THR A 23 19.57 8.65 -3.39
CA THR A 23 19.17 7.27 -3.04
C THR A 23 18.51 7.20 -1.66
N ARG A 24 19.08 7.87 -0.64
CA ARG A 24 18.51 7.93 0.72
C ARG A 24 17.17 8.67 0.75
N THR A 25 17.07 9.82 0.08
CA THR A 25 15.81 10.58 -0.02
C THR A 25 14.72 9.75 -0.66
N ALA A 26 15.04 8.99 -1.69
CA ALA A 26 14.08 8.09 -2.31
C ALA A 26 13.66 6.93 -1.40
N ALA A 27 14.61 6.29 -0.70
CA ALA A 27 14.30 5.24 0.26
C ALA A 27 13.40 5.75 1.39
N ALA A 28 13.65 6.96 1.89
CA ALA A 28 12.78 7.63 2.87
C ALA A 28 11.37 7.86 2.32
N ARG A 29 11.25 8.39 1.10
CA ARG A 29 9.95 8.63 0.45
C ARG A 29 9.14 7.35 0.28
N PHE A 30 9.76 6.28 -0.22
CA PHE A 30 9.07 4.99 -0.32
C PHE A 30 8.73 4.42 1.06
N GLY A 31 9.63 4.52 2.05
CA GLY A 31 9.35 4.11 3.42
C GLY A 31 8.13 4.82 4.01
N SER A 32 8.01 6.14 3.82
CA SER A 32 6.82 6.90 4.21
C SER A 32 5.57 6.47 3.43
N GLY A 33 5.70 6.17 2.14
CA GLY A 33 4.61 5.65 1.32
C GLY A 33 4.07 4.31 1.83
N PHE A 34 4.94 3.35 2.17
CA PHE A 34 4.52 2.08 2.77
C PHE A 34 3.95 2.24 4.18
N LEU A 35 4.40 3.23 4.95
CA LEU A 35 3.80 3.53 6.25
C LEU A 35 2.39 4.11 6.12
N ALA A 36 2.17 5.02 5.17
CA ALA A 36 0.84 5.53 4.85
C ALA A 36 -0.08 4.40 4.35
N LEU A 37 0.45 3.50 3.53
CA LEU A 37 -0.26 2.30 3.08
C LEU A 37 -0.63 1.38 4.25
N LEU A 38 0.27 1.19 5.23
CA LEU A 38 -0.04 0.42 6.43
C LEU A 38 -1.22 1.03 7.21
N VAL A 39 -1.25 2.35 7.38
CA VAL A 39 -2.38 3.03 8.02
C VAL A 39 -3.68 2.78 7.26
N ALA A 40 -3.64 2.84 5.92
CA ALA A 40 -4.79 2.51 5.09
C ALA A 40 -5.23 1.04 5.23
N ILE A 41 -4.27 0.09 5.32
CA ILE A 41 -4.57 -1.33 5.56
C ILE A 41 -5.24 -1.54 6.92
N VAL A 42 -4.76 -0.87 7.98
CA VAL A 42 -5.41 -0.92 9.31
C VAL A 42 -6.82 -0.35 9.23
N GLY A 43 -7.02 0.76 8.51
CA GLY A 43 -8.35 1.30 8.24
C GLY A 43 -9.25 0.33 7.49
N LEU A 44 -8.73 -0.36 6.46
CA LEU A 44 -9.45 -1.39 5.72
C LEU A 44 -9.83 -2.59 6.60
N MET A 45 -8.94 -3.02 7.50
CA MET A 45 -9.23 -4.09 8.47
C MET A 45 -10.35 -3.68 9.43
N THR A 46 -10.32 -2.45 9.95
CA THR A 46 -11.40 -1.91 10.77
C THR A 46 -12.72 -1.87 10.00
N LEU A 47 -12.69 -1.43 8.73
CA LEU A 47 -13.88 -1.47 7.87
C LEU A 47 -14.37 -2.91 7.65
N GLY A 48 -13.48 -3.88 7.47
CA GLY A 48 -13.85 -5.30 7.38
C GLY A 48 -14.50 -5.83 8.66
N ALA A 49 -14.01 -5.40 9.83
CA ALA A 49 -14.65 -5.70 11.11
C ALA A 49 -16.05 -5.08 11.21
N LEU A 50 -16.26 -3.86 10.70
CA LEU A 50 -17.57 -3.22 10.62
C LEU A 50 -18.52 -3.94 9.67
N VAL A 51 -18.05 -4.39 8.49
CA VAL A 51 -18.84 -5.24 7.57
C VAL A 51 -19.38 -6.46 8.30
N ARG A 52 -18.53 -7.12 9.11
CA ARG A 52 -18.96 -8.27 9.92
C ARG A 52 -19.94 -7.86 11.02
N ALA A 53 -19.67 -6.78 11.75
CA ALA A 53 -20.51 -6.31 12.85
C ALA A 53 -21.91 -5.87 12.40
N HIS A 54 -22.03 -5.35 11.18
CA HIS A 54 -23.30 -4.93 10.58
C HIS A 54 -23.99 -6.03 9.74
N GLU A 55 -23.49 -7.28 9.80
CA GLU A 55 -24.00 -8.41 9.03
C GLU A 55 -24.15 -8.09 7.53
N ALA A 56 -23.15 -7.38 7.00
CA ALA A 56 -23.11 -6.88 5.63
C ALA A 56 -22.22 -7.74 4.72
N GLY A 57 -21.64 -8.84 5.23
CA GLY A 57 -20.67 -9.64 4.46
C GLY A 57 -21.24 -10.43 3.26
N LEU A 58 -22.56 -10.43 3.08
CA LEU A 58 -23.29 -11.03 1.94
C LEU A 58 -24.27 -10.03 1.31
N ALA A 59 -24.03 -8.72 1.47
CA ALA A 59 -24.86 -7.70 0.85
C ALA A 59 -24.71 -7.70 -0.68
N CYS A 60 -23.52 -8.04 -1.18
CA CYS A 60 -23.23 -8.25 -2.59
C CYS A 60 -23.19 -9.76 -2.89
N PRO A 61 -24.07 -10.28 -3.77
CA PRO A 61 -24.19 -11.72 -4.03
C PRO A 61 -23.08 -12.29 -4.91
N ASP A 62 -22.39 -11.44 -5.65
CA ASP A 62 -21.36 -11.78 -6.62
C ASP A 62 -20.02 -11.13 -6.27
N TRP A 63 -18.96 -11.57 -6.95
CA TRP A 63 -17.62 -11.01 -6.87
C TRP A 63 -16.95 -11.19 -8.25
N PRO A 64 -16.19 -10.21 -8.78
CA PRO A 64 -15.70 -8.99 -8.14
C PRO A 64 -16.66 -7.80 -8.15
N LEU A 65 -17.71 -7.87 -8.97
CA LEU A 65 -18.77 -6.85 -9.02
C LEU A 65 -19.75 -7.02 -7.87
N CYS A 66 -20.69 -6.08 -7.74
CA CYS A 66 -21.82 -6.17 -6.82
C CYS A 66 -23.10 -5.94 -7.62
N PHE A 67 -24.00 -6.92 -7.64
CA PHE A 67 -25.15 -6.98 -8.54
C PHE A 67 -24.77 -6.82 -10.01
N GLY A 68 -23.61 -7.34 -10.43
CA GLY A 68 -23.09 -7.17 -11.78
C GLY A 68 -22.69 -5.72 -12.14
N GLN A 69 -22.66 -4.82 -11.15
CA GLN A 69 -22.35 -3.41 -11.34
C GLN A 69 -21.05 -3.01 -10.64
N LEU A 70 -20.35 -2.02 -11.20
CA LEU A 70 -19.17 -1.44 -10.57
C LEU A 70 -19.54 -0.52 -9.39
N VAL A 71 -20.67 0.19 -9.51
CA VAL A 71 -21.27 1.01 -8.44
C VAL A 71 -22.76 0.65 -8.38
N PRO A 72 -23.17 -0.21 -7.44
CA PRO A 72 -24.57 -0.62 -7.28
C PRO A 72 -25.43 0.47 -6.64
N GLU A 73 -26.74 0.24 -6.59
CA GLU A 73 -27.61 0.99 -5.69
C GLU A 73 -27.20 0.73 -4.23
N MET A 74 -27.12 1.82 -3.45
CA MET A 74 -26.54 1.78 -2.11
C MET A 74 -27.62 1.79 -1.04
N ASP A 75 -27.81 0.65 -0.39
CA ASP A 75 -28.29 0.61 0.99
C ASP A 75 -27.11 0.58 1.97
N LEU A 76 -27.39 0.60 3.27
CA LEU A 76 -26.34 0.64 4.29
C LEU A 76 -25.42 -0.60 4.26
N LYS A 77 -25.96 -1.80 4.05
CA LYS A 77 -25.19 -3.05 4.03
C LYS A 77 -24.36 -3.14 2.75
N VAL A 78 -24.96 -2.82 1.60
CA VAL A 78 -24.25 -2.76 0.31
C VAL A 78 -23.14 -1.73 0.39
N ALA A 79 -23.38 -0.56 0.99
CA ALA A 79 -22.36 0.47 1.17
C ALA A 79 -21.17 -0.03 2.00
N PHE A 80 -21.38 -0.78 3.09
CA PHE A 80 -20.29 -1.37 3.87
C PHE A 80 -19.45 -2.34 3.04
N GLU A 81 -20.09 -3.32 2.40
CA GLU A 81 -19.37 -4.37 1.67
C GLU A 81 -18.68 -3.81 0.43
N TRP A 82 -19.38 -3.00 -0.37
CA TRP A 82 -18.84 -2.37 -1.56
C TRP A 82 -17.67 -1.44 -1.21
N SER A 83 -17.79 -0.62 -0.15
CA SER A 83 -16.69 0.26 0.28
C SER A 83 -15.46 -0.52 0.73
N HIS A 84 -15.65 -1.65 1.41
CA HIS A 84 -14.54 -2.53 1.78
C HIS A 84 -13.83 -3.07 0.53
N ARG A 85 -14.59 -3.56 -0.47
CA ARG A 85 -14.05 -4.05 -1.75
C ARG A 85 -13.31 -2.95 -2.53
N ALA A 86 -13.92 -1.78 -2.66
CA ALA A 86 -13.36 -0.63 -3.37
C ALA A 86 -12.05 -0.15 -2.73
N LEU A 87 -12.03 0.00 -1.41
CA LEU A 87 -10.83 0.40 -0.66
C LEU A 87 -9.73 -0.66 -0.75
N ALA A 88 -10.08 -1.95 -0.66
CA ALA A 88 -9.12 -3.05 -0.85
C ALA A 88 -8.49 -3.00 -2.25
N GLY A 89 -9.28 -2.75 -3.29
CA GLY A 89 -8.79 -2.55 -4.66
C GLY A 89 -7.81 -1.37 -4.76
N GLY A 90 -8.17 -0.22 -4.20
CA GLY A 90 -7.31 0.97 -4.19
C GLY A 90 -5.98 0.75 -3.46
N ILE A 91 -6.02 0.15 -2.27
CA ILE A 91 -4.82 -0.23 -1.50
C ILE A 91 -3.93 -1.19 -2.30
N SER A 92 -4.54 -2.18 -2.98
CA SER A 92 -3.81 -3.13 -3.82
C SER A 92 -3.09 -2.44 -4.98
N LEU A 93 -3.75 -1.50 -5.66
CA LEU A 93 -3.16 -0.72 -6.74
C LEU A 93 -1.98 0.14 -6.26
N VAL A 94 -2.14 0.83 -5.13
CA VAL A 94 -1.06 1.64 -4.54
C VAL A 94 0.13 0.76 -4.12
N PHE A 95 -0.13 -0.38 -3.48
CA PHE A 95 0.91 -1.35 -3.13
C PHE A 95 1.70 -1.81 -4.37
N VAL A 96 1.00 -2.20 -5.43
CA VAL A 96 1.63 -2.66 -6.67
C VAL A 96 2.43 -1.53 -7.31
N ALA A 97 1.89 -0.32 -7.38
CA ALA A 97 2.58 0.84 -7.96
C ALA A 97 3.89 1.15 -7.21
N LEU A 98 3.84 1.21 -5.87
CA LEU A 98 5.04 1.42 -5.04
C LEU A 98 6.06 0.30 -5.21
N SER A 99 5.60 -0.96 -5.19
CA SER A 99 6.47 -2.13 -5.35
C SER A 99 7.16 -2.16 -6.71
N VAL A 100 6.40 -1.93 -7.79
CA VAL A 100 6.95 -1.84 -9.16
C VAL A 100 7.93 -0.67 -9.30
N ALA A 101 7.64 0.49 -8.70
CA ALA A 101 8.55 1.63 -8.71
C ALA A 101 9.88 1.32 -8.00
N ILE A 102 9.87 0.51 -6.93
CA ILE A 102 11.10 0.04 -6.28
C ILE A 102 11.79 -1.04 -7.11
N LEU A 103 11.06 -2.00 -7.68
CA LEU A 103 11.62 -3.08 -8.49
C LEU A 103 12.33 -2.57 -9.76
N ARG A 104 11.88 -1.45 -10.31
CA ARG A 104 12.51 -0.76 -11.45
C ARG A 104 13.79 0.01 -11.09
N ARG A 105 14.14 0.13 -9.80
CA ARG A 105 15.36 0.83 -9.36
C ARG A 105 16.59 -0.03 -9.66
N PRO A 106 17.64 0.54 -10.29
CA PRO A 106 18.92 -0.14 -10.42
C PRO A 106 19.54 -0.35 -9.04
N GLY A 107 20.26 -1.46 -8.85
CA GLY A 107 20.95 -1.76 -7.59
C GLY A 107 20.07 -2.28 -6.45
N LEU A 108 18.80 -2.63 -6.71
CA LEU A 108 17.95 -3.27 -5.70
C LEU A 108 18.54 -4.62 -5.26
N ALA A 109 18.78 -4.79 -3.96
CA ALA A 109 19.32 -6.02 -3.41
C ALA A 109 18.41 -7.24 -3.72
N PRO A 110 18.96 -8.40 -4.12
CA PRO A 110 18.16 -9.59 -4.46
C PRO A 110 17.20 -10.03 -3.36
N ARG A 111 17.62 -9.93 -2.09
CA ARG A 111 16.77 -10.23 -0.93
C ARG A 111 15.54 -9.33 -0.85
N MET A 112 15.70 -8.03 -1.12
CA MET A 112 14.58 -7.07 -1.13
C MET A 112 13.64 -7.34 -2.32
N ARG A 113 14.20 -7.69 -3.49
CA ARG A 113 13.40 -8.10 -4.64
C ARG A 113 12.55 -9.33 -4.33
N ALA A 114 13.15 -10.39 -3.78
CA ALA A 114 12.45 -11.60 -3.39
C ALA A 114 11.37 -11.32 -2.34
N HIS A 115 11.67 -10.47 -1.35
CA HIS A 115 10.71 -10.00 -0.36
C HIS A 115 9.50 -9.32 -1.01
N LEU A 116 9.70 -8.32 -1.87
CA LEU A 116 8.59 -7.62 -2.55
C LEU A 116 7.72 -8.56 -3.39
N ILE A 117 8.32 -9.53 -4.06
CA ILE A 117 7.60 -10.57 -4.80
C ILE A 117 6.76 -11.44 -3.84
N ALA A 118 7.35 -11.87 -2.72
CA ALA A 118 6.62 -12.66 -1.72
C ALA A 118 5.43 -11.88 -1.13
N VAL A 119 5.59 -10.59 -0.82
CA VAL A 119 4.47 -9.76 -0.34
C VAL A 119 3.38 -9.59 -1.41
N ALA A 120 3.75 -9.47 -2.69
CA ALA A 120 2.78 -9.44 -3.78
C ALA A 120 2.02 -10.77 -3.94
N VAL A 121 2.66 -11.91 -3.70
CA VAL A 121 1.98 -13.22 -3.66
C VAL A 121 1.01 -13.30 -2.48
N ILE A 122 1.42 -12.84 -1.29
CA ILE A 122 0.53 -12.76 -0.11
C ILE A 122 -0.70 -11.90 -0.44
N LEU A 123 -0.52 -10.76 -1.10
CA LEU A 123 -1.63 -9.91 -1.55
C LEU A 123 -2.57 -10.65 -2.52
N ALA A 124 -2.02 -11.36 -3.50
CA ALA A 124 -2.84 -12.13 -4.45
C ALA A 124 -3.68 -13.19 -3.74
N VAL A 125 -3.08 -13.93 -2.79
CA VAL A 125 -3.80 -14.90 -1.95
C VAL A 125 -4.89 -14.21 -1.12
N GLN A 126 -4.60 -13.02 -0.56
CA GLN A 126 -5.58 -12.24 0.20
C GLN A 126 -6.80 -11.84 -0.63
N ILE A 127 -6.59 -11.40 -1.87
CA ILE A 127 -7.66 -11.02 -2.81
C ILE A 127 -8.53 -12.23 -3.14
N VAL A 128 -7.91 -13.38 -3.43
CA VAL A 128 -8.63 -14.63 -3.71
C VAL A 128 -9.45 -15.07 -2.50
N LEU A 129 -8.87 -15.08 -1.29
CA LEU A 129 -9.60 -15.41 -0.06
C LEU A 129 -10.73 -14.44 0.25
N GLY A 130 -10.59 -13.17 -0.12
CA GLY A 130 -11.65 -12.16 0.00
C GLY A 130 -12.84 -12.49 -0.89
N GLY A 131 -12.58 -12.82 -2.16
CA GLY A 131 -13.63 -13.29 -3.09
C GLY A 131 -14.28 -14.59 -2.63
N LEU A 132 -13.48 -15.58 -2.21
CA LEU A 132 -13.99 -16.85 -1.67
C LEU A 132 -14.86 -16.66 -0.43
N THR A 133 -14.58 -15.66 0.41
CA THR A 133 -15.44 -15.38 1.58
C THR A 133 -16.87 -15.05 1.18
N VAL A 134 -17.08 -14.42 0.03
CA VAL A 134 -18.41 -14.13 -0.52
C VAL A 134 -18.97 -15.38 -1.20
N LEU A 135 -18.18 -16.00 -2.10
CA LEU A 135 -18.62 -17.12 -2.93
C LEU A 135 -18.95 -18.39 -2.12
N GLU A 136 -18.28 -18.59 -0.99
CA GLU A 136 -18.47 -19.71 -0.05
C GLU A 136 -19.37 -19.33 1.13
N LEU A 137 -20.15 -18.24 1.02
CA LEU A 137 -21.17 -17.85 1.99
C LEU A 137 -20.64 -17.74 3.43
N LEU A 138 -19.49 -17.07 3.61
CA LEU A 138 -18.80 -16.90 4.90
C LEU A 138 -18.40 -18.21 5.58
N ALA A 139 -18.04 -19.24 4.79
CA ALA A 139 -17.40 -20.44 5.33
C ALA A 139 -16.27 -20.06 6.32
N SER A 140 -16.27 -20.68 7.49
CA SER A 140 -15.40 -20.26 8.60
C SER A 140 -13.92 -20.28 8.22
N TRP A 141 -13.51 -21.28 7.43
CA TRP A 141 -12.14 -21.39 6.96
C TRP A 141 -11.74 -20.24 6.03
N THR A 142 -12.62 -19.75 5.14
CA THR A 142 -12.29 -18.63 4.25
C THR A 142 -12.13 -17.35 5.04
N VAL A 143 -13.04 -17.08 5.98
CA VAL A 143 -13.01 -15.87 6.83
C VAL A 143 -11.74 -15.86 7.71
N THR A 144 -11.43 -16.98 8.37
CA THR A 144 -10.25 -17.09 9.22
C THR A 144 -8.96 -17.00 8.41
N SER A 145 -8.87 -17.70 7.28
CA SER A 145 -7.71 -17.62 6.39
C SER A 145 -7.53 -16.22 5.82
N HIS A 146 -8.61 -15.55 5.42
CA HIS A 146 -8.57 -14.17 4.94
C HIS A 146 -8.04 -13.21 6.01
N LEU A 147 -8.49 -13.34 7.27
CA LEU A 147 -7.97 -12.52 8.35
C LEU A 147 -6.48 -12.81 8.64
N LEU A 148 -6.08 -14.08 8.65
CA LEU A 148 -4.71 -14.51 8.91
C LEU A 148 -3.75 -13.97 7.83
N VAL A 149 -4.07 -14.19 6.56
CA VAL A 149 -3.25 -13.72 5.43
C VAL A 149 -3.24 -12.19 5.35
N GLY A 150 -4.35 -11.53 5.70
CA GLY A 150 -4.42 -10.07 5.79
C GLY A 150 -3.47 -9.51 6.84
N ASN A 151 -3.38 -10.13 8.01
CA ASN A 151 -2.41 -9.77 9.04
C ASN A 151 -0.98 -10.00 8.59
N ALA A 152 -0.69 -11.11 7.91
CA ALA A 152 0.61 -11.36 7.31
C ALA A 152 1.00 -10.28 6.29
N PHE A 153 0.05 -9.83 5.45
CA PHE A 153 0.25 -8.74 4.51
C PHE A 153 0.56 -7.40 5.22
N ALA A 154 -0.17 -7.08 6.30
CA ALA A 154 0.06 -5.87 7.08
C ALA A 154 1.46 -5.87 7.73
N VAL A 155 1.87 -6.98 8.36
CA VAL A 155 3.20 -7.14 8.96
C VAL A 155 4.30 -7.05 7.91
N ALA A 156 4.12 -7.69 6.74
CA ALA A 156 5.11 -7.65 5.67
C ALA A 156 5.24 -6.24 5.05
N THR A 157 4.13 -5.51 4.95
CA THR A 157 4.10 -4.08 4.57
C THR A 157 4.85 -3.22 5.59
N LEU A 158 4.63 -3.42 6.90
CA LEU A 158 5.38 -2.75 7.95
C LEU A 158 6.89 -3.03 7.84
N PHE A 159 7.27 -4.30 7.68
CA PHE A 159 8.67 -4.69 7.52
C PHE A 159 9.31 -3.99 6.31
N THR A 160 8.59 -3.92 5.19
CA THR A 160 9.02 -3.20 3.98
C THR A 160 9.28 -1.72 4.28
N ALA A 161 8.36 -1.05 4.99
CA ALA A 161 8.50 0.34 5.39
C ALA A 161 9.74 0.56 6.28
N LEU A 162 9.91 -0.28 7.31
CA LEU A 162 11.04 -0.17 8.25
C LEU A 162 12.38 -0.38 7.55
N ARG A 163 12.47 -1.37 6.66
CA ARG A 163 13.70 -1.65 5.93
C ARG A 163 14.08 -0.50 4.98
N LEU A 164 13.11 0.10 4.31
CA LEU A 164 13.34 1.28 3.47
C LEU A 164 13.79 2.51 4.29
N ARG A 165 13.22 2.71 5.47
CA ARG A 165 13.65 3.79 6.38
C ARG A 165 15.03 3.56 6.96
N GLU A 166 15.41 2.31 7.24
CA GLU A 166 16.75 1.96 7.68
C GLU A 166 17.79 2.29 6.61
N LEU A 167 17.52 1.92 5.34
CA LEU A 167 18.37 2.26 4.19
C LEU A 167 18.49 3.77 3.95
N ALA A 168 17.55 4.56 4.45
CA ALA A 168 17.57 6.02 4.34
C ALA A 168 18.42 6.71 5.42
N ARG A 169 18.79 6.01 6.51
CA ARG A 169 19.60 6.60 7.58
C ARG A 169 21.04 6.86 7.09
N PRO A 170 21.68 7.97 7.51
CA PRO A 170 23.11 8.16 7.28
C PRO A 170 23.89 6.99 7.91
N GLY A 171 24.94 6.52 7.23
CA GLY A 171 25.91 5.62 7.85
C GLY A 171 26.68 6.35 8.95
N PRO A 172 27.29 5.60 9.89
CA PRO A 172 28.23 6.17 10.86
C PRO A 172 29.45 6.80 10.16
#